data_AF-A0A4D6LK62-F1
#
_entry.id   AF-A0A4D6LK62-F1
#
_cell.length_a   1.000
_cell.length_b   1.000
_cell.length_c   1.000
_cell.angle_alpha   90.00
_cell.angle_beta   90.00
_cell.angle_gamma   90.00
#
_symmetry.space_group_name_H-M   'P 1'
#
loop_
_entity.id
_entity.type
_entity.pdbx_description
1 polymer ?
#
loop_
_entity_poly.entity_id
_entity_poly.type
_entity_poly.pdbx_seq_one_letter_code
_entity_poly.pdbx_strand_id
1 'polypeptide(L)'
;MPMPSPSFPTRKSPHNLCIVKPLNSNFSLSDAVSSLDLLRLKGIRLPSHILATLLRRCSKTRSFREGKLIHLHLKLTGFKRPPTLLANHLITMYFSCGDFVQARQVFDKMDDRNLFTWNNMLSGYAKLGMMKRARSFFYRMPHKDYVSWNSMVSGYANRGRFDEALRFYRRFRRLAVGYNEFSFASVLIVSVKLKEFELCRQIHGQVSVVGFLSNVVISSLIIDAYAKCGKMEDARRLFDDMPVRDVRAWTTLVSAYAAWGDMESSAELFSQMPKSNSCSWTSLIRGYSRNGMGHEALGVFREMIKHRVRPDQFTFSTCLLACATIASLKHGKQIHAFLVRNSIKPNTVVISAIVDMYLKCGRLETARRVFNFAGNKQDVELWNTILSTLAHHGYFTEAITMLYNMLRSGVKPNRTTFAVILNASSHSGLVQEGLQLFKSMPSEHGIVPDQQHYAGLTNLFDEAGCLNESGKDLQMMDSKPDDHVVCRMRGNIDHGREVAVLLIKLQPQSSAAYELLSSIYAALGKWELVEKTRHILDERQGRKEQAIS
;
A
#
# COMPACT_ATOMS: atom_id res chain seq x y z
N MET A 1 -56.19 -32.47 -48.29
CA MET A 1 -54.89 -32.43 -47.57
C MET A 1 -54.45 -30.99 -47.41
N PRO A 2 -54.42 -30.46 -46.17
CA PRO A 2 -53.61 -29.30 -45.85
C PRO A 2 -52.50 -29.66 -44.83
N MET A 3 -51.34 -29.06 -45.05
CA MET A 3 -50.05 -29.26 -44.38
C MET A 3 -50.06 -28.88 -42.89
N PRO A 4 -49.25 -29.52 -42.03
CA PRO A 4 -49.08 -29.10 -40.65
C PRO A 4 -48.23 -27.83 -40.56
N SER A 5 -48.68 -26.90 -39.70
CA SER A 5 -48.00 -25.66 -39.31
C SER A 5 -46.62 -25.94 -38.66
N PRO A 6 -45.59 -25.09 -38.88
CA PRO A 6 -44.30 -25.26 -38.21
C PRO A 6 -44.42 -24.92 -36.73
N SER A 7 -44.08 -25.89 -35.88
CA SER A 7 -43.96 -25.72 -34.44
C SER A 7 -42.75 -24.84 -34.11
N PHE A 8 -43.00 -23.66 -33.54
CA PHE A 8 -41.95 -22.88 -32.88
C PHE A 8 -41.48 -23.61 -31.62
N PRO A 9 -40.16 -23.73 -31.36
CA PRO A 9 -39.68 -24.35 -30.14
C PRO A 9 -40.05 -23.45 -28.95
N THR A 10 -40.74 -24.06 -27.99
CA THR A 10 -41.16 -23.47 -26.73
C THR A 10 -39.96 -22.89 -25.97
N ARG A 11 -40.08 -21.61 -25.58
CA ARG A 11 -39.17 -20.91 -24.66
C ARG A 11 -39.07 -21.72 -23.37
N LYS A 12 -37.98 -22.46 -23.17
CA LYS A 12 -37.68 -23.06 -21.86
C LYS A 12 -37.51 -21.94 -20.83
N SER A 13 -38.19 -22.09 -19.70
CA SER A 13 -38.17 -21.11 -18.61
C SER A 13 -36.75 -20.93 -18.04
N PRO A 14 -36.35 -19.70 -17.67
CA PRO A 14 -35.00 -19.39 -17.19
C PRO A 14 -34.69 -19.93 -15.78
N HIS A 15 -35.64 -20.61 -15.13
CA HIS A 15 -35.53 -21.07 -13.75
C HIS A 15 -34.72 -22.36 -13.55
N ASN A 16 -34.38 -23.08 -14.63
CA ASN A 16 -33.65 -24.35 -14.56
C ASN A 16 -32.17 -24.29 -14.99
N LEU A 17 -31.58 -23.10 -15.11
CA LEU A 17 -30.13 -22.97 -15.31
C LEU A 17 -29.40 -23.17 -13.97
N CYS A 18 -28.61 -24.25 -13.86
CA CYS A 18 -27.75 -24.62 -12.72
C CYS A 18 -26.79 -23.53 -12.18
N ILE A 19 -26.85 -22.30 -12.69
CA ILE A 19 -26.03 -21.16 -12.28
C ILE A 19 -26.68 -20.39 -11.12
N VAL A 20 -28.00 -20.52 -10.91
CA VAL A 20 -28.75 -19.73 -9.92
C VAL A 20 -28.61 -20.28 -8.49
N LYS A 21 -28.28 -21.57 -8.31
CA LYS A 21 -28.33 -22.24 -7.00
C LYS A 21 -27.05 -22.27 -6.12
N PRO A 22 -25.83 -21.95 -6.57
CA PRO A 22 -24.70 -21.81 -5.63
C PRO A 22 -23.93 -20.49 -5.79
N LEU A 23 -24.51 -19.38 -5.31
CA LEU A 23 -23.79 -18.14 -5.02
C LEU A 23 -23.47 -17.97 -3.51
N ASN A 24 -23.62 -19.04 -2.72
CA ASN A 24 -23.14 -19.13 -1.34
C ASN A 24 -21.76 -19.79 -1.28
N SER A 25 -20.82 -19.02 -0.72
CA SER A 25 -19.48 -19.29 -0.17
C SER A 25 -18.46 -20.24 -0.84
N ASN A 26 -18.85 -21.27 -1.62
CA ASN A 26 -17.90 -22.33 -2.05
C ASN A 26 -17.69 -22.49 -3.56
N PHE A 27 -18.30 -21.66 -4.42
CA PHE A 27 -18.07 -21.74 -5.87
C PHE A 27 -17.00 -20.73 -6.34
N SER A 28 -15.96 -21.22 -7.03
CA SER A 28 -14.86 -20.41 -7.53
C SER A 28 -15.38 -19.41 -8.59
N LEU A 29 -14.87 -18.17 -8.55
CA LEU A 29 -15.27 -17.15 -9.53
C LEU A 29 -14.91 -17.57 -10.96
N SER A 30 -13.86 -18.39 -11.11
CA SER A 30 -13.40 -18.96 -12.38
C SER A 30 -14.45 -19.90 -12.98
N ASP A 31 -15.03 -20.80 -12.20
CA ASP A 31 -16.00 -21.81 -12.69
C ASP A 31 -17.35 -21.18 -13.07
N ALA A 32 -17.76 -20.14 -12.33
CA ALA A 32 -18.96 -19.37 -12.67
C ALA A 32 -18.79 -18.61 -14.00
N VAL A 33 -17.57 -18.18 -14.32
CA VAL A 33 -17.26 -17.37 -15.51
C VAL A 33 -16.89 -18.23 -16.72
N SER A 34 -16.27 -19.39 -16.53
CA SER A 34 -16.04 -20.37 -17.61
C SER A 34 -17.36 -20.89 -18.21
N SER A 35 -18.38 -21.02 -17.36
CA SER A 35 -19.75 -21.35 -17.79
C SER A 35 -20.38 -20.26 -18.69
N LEU A 36 -19.89 -19.01 -18.64
CA LEU A 36 -20.40 -17.92 -19.49
C LEU A 36 -20.03 -18.11 -20.97
N ASP A 37 -18.93 -18.80 -21.28
CA ASP A 37 -18.54 -19.10 -22.66
C ASP A 37 -19.48 -20.16 -23.27
N LEU A 38 -19.90 -21.16 -22.48
CA LEU A 38 -20.92 -22.14 -22.88
C LEU A 38 -22.30 -21.48 -23.08
N LEU A 39 -22.70 -20.59 -22.17
CA LEU A 39 -23.94 -19.81 -22.32
C LEU A 39 -23.90 -18.87 -23.52
N ARG A 40 -22.73 -18.26 -23.79
CA ARG A 40 -22.49 -17.42 -24.96
C ARG A 40 -22.72 -18.22 -26.24
N LEU A 41 -22.15 -19.42 -26.36
CA LEU A 41 -22.33 -20.30 -27.53
C LEU A 41 -23.79 -20.72 -27.74
N LYS A 42 -24.56 -20.83 -26.64
CA LYS A 42 -26.00 -21.16 -26.68
C LYS A 42 -26.92 -19.94 -26.82
N GLY A 43 -26.37 -18.71 -26.91
CA GLY A 43 -27.16 -17.47 -27.00
C GLY A 43 -28.01 -17.16 -25.76
N ILE A 44 -27.72 -17.79 -24.61
CA ILE A 44 -28.54 -17.66 -23.40
C ILE A 44 -28.15 -16.38 -22.66
N ARG A 45 -29.14 -15.49 -22.46
CA ARG A 45 -28.97 -14.23 -21.74
C ARG A 45 -29.16 -14.41 -20.24
N LEU A 46 -28.16 -14.00 -19.47
CA LEU A 46 -28.28 -13.98 -18.01
C LEU A 46 -29.07 -12.74 -17.51
N PRO A 47 -29.81 -12.87 -16.39
CA PRO A 47 -30.42 -11.74 -15.71
C PRO A 47 -29.41 -10.67 -15.28
N SER A 48 -29.81 -9.40 -15.33
CA SER A 48 -28.97 -8.24 -14.99
C SER A 48 -28.45 -8.27 -13.54
N HIS A 49 -29.25 -8.75 -12.58
CA HIS A 49 -28.84 -8.84 -11.18
C HIS A 49 -27.71 -9.86 -10.94
N ILE A 50 -27.71 -10.97 -11.68
CA ILE A 50 -26.64 -11.99 -11.62
C ILE A 50 -25.34 -11.40 -12.15
N LEU A 51 -25.40 -10.77 -13.32
CA LEU A 51 -24.24 -10.11 -13.94
C LEU A 51 -23.68 -8.98 -13.06
N ALA A 52 -24.53 -8.18 -12.43
CA ALA A 52 -24.11 -7.15 -11.48
C ALA A 52 -23.40 -7.75 -10.24
N THR A 53 -23.89 -8.89 -9.74
CA THR A 53 -23.29 -9.60 -8.60
C THR A 53 -21.92 -10.18 -8.97
N LEU A 54 -21.79 -10.79 -10.16
CA LEU A 54 -20.51 -11.27 -10.67
C LEU A 54 -19.50 -10.12 -10.86
N LEU A 55 -19.91 -9.00 -11.46
CA LEU A 55 -19.05 -7.82 -11.60
C LEU A 55 -18.60 -7.24 -10.26
N ARG A 56 -19.47 -7.26 -9.24
CA ARG A 56 -19.12 -6.84 -7.88
C ARG A 56 -18.10 -7.78 -7.24
N ARG A 57 -18.24 -9.10 -7.45
CA ARG A 57 -17.22 -10.08 -7.02
C ARG A 57 -15.89 -9.81 -7.73
N CYS A 58 -15.88 -9.64 -9.05
CA CYS A 58 -14.68 -9.30 -9.82
C CYS A 58 -14.02 -8.00 -9.34
N SER A 59 -14.80 -6.97 -9.01
CA SER A 59 -14.29 -5.71 -8.44
C SER A 59 -13.60 -5.93 -7.09
N LYS A 60 -14.18 -6.75 -6.20
CA LYS A 60 -13.59 -7.08 -4.90
C LYS A 60 -12.32 -7.92 -5.01
N THR A 61 -12.29 -8.89 -5.92
CA THR A 61 -11.14 -9.78 -6.14
C THR A 61 -10.11 -9.23 -7.12
N ARG A 62 -10.37 -8.07 -7.74
CA ARG A 62 -9.57 -7.48 -8.83
C ARG A 62 -9.33 -8.45 -10.00
N SER A 63 -10.32 -9.29 -10.27
CA SER A 63 -10.29 -10.34 -11.29
C SER A 63 -10.55 -9.76 -12.68
N PHE A 64 -9.47 -9.29 -13.33
CA PHE A 64 -9.54 -8.56 -14.60
C PHE A 64 -10.00 -9.42 -15.79
N ARG A 65 -9.52 -10.66 -15.91
CA ARG A 65 -9.84 -11.55 -17.03
C ARG A 65 -11.33 -11.91 -17.01
N GLU A 66 -11.81 -12.27 -15.84
CA GLU A 66 -13.20 -12.64 -15.58
C GLU A 66 -14.14 -11.46 -15.83
N GLY A 67 -13.75 -10.26 -15.37
CA GLY A 67 -14.49 -9.03 -15.65
C GLY A 67 -14.60 -8.71 -17.14
N LYS A 68 -13.55 -8.95 -17.92
CA LYS A 68 -13.56 -8.79 -19.38
C LYS A 68 -14.47 -9.82 -20.07
N LEU A 69 -14.47 -11.08 -19.62
CA LEU A 69 -15.35 -12.12 -20.15
C LEU A 69 -16.83 -11.77 -19.91
N ILE A 70 -17.17 -11.26 -18.71
CA ILE A 70 -18.52 -10.78 -18.42
C ILE A 70 -18.91 -9.60 -19.34
N HIS A 71 -18.01 -8.64 -19.54
CA HIS A 71 -18.26 -7.53 -20.47
C HIS A 71 -18.42 -8.00 -21.92
N LEU A 72 -17.66 -9.00 -22.35
CA LEU A 72 -17.79 -9.60 -23.68
C LEU A 72 -19.13 -10.34 -23.83
N HIS A 73 -19.52 -11.13 -22.83
CA HIS A 73 -20.81 -11.80 -22.79
C HIS A 73 -21.99 -10.80 -22.91
N LEU A 74 -21.91 -9.66 -22.22
CA LEU A 74 -22.89 -8.58 -22.37
C LEU A 74 -22.98 -8.07 -23.81
N LYS A 75 -21.85 -7.77 -24.45
CA LYS A 75 -21.83 -7.25 -25.84
C LYS A 75 -22.44 -8.23 -26.84
N LEU A 76 -22.20 -9.54 -26.66
CA LEU A 76 -22.60 -10.58 -27.60
C LEU A 76 -24.05 -11.07 -27.38
N THR A 77 -24.59 -11.02 -26.15
CA THR A 77 -25.96 -11.47 -25.83
C THR A 77 -27.03 -10.38 -26.01
N GLY A 78 -26.72 -9.34 -26.79
CA GLY A 78 -27.67 -8.29 -27.18
C GLY A 78 -27.57 -6.99 -26.38
N PHE A 79 -26.67 -6.86 -25.40
CA PHE A 79 -26.38 -5.60 -24.73
C PHE A 79 -25.16 -4.89 -25.35
N LYS A 80 -25.23 -4.55 -26.64
CA LYS A 80 -24.21 -3.70 -27.28
C LYS A 80 -24.00 -2.38 -26.50
N ARG A 81 -25.09 -1.86 -25.91
CA ARG A 81 -25.08 -0.80 -24.91
C ARG A 81 -25.69 -1.35 -23.61
N PRO A 82 -24.89 -1.57 -22.55
CA PRO A 82 -25.41 -2.11 -21.30
C PRO A 82 -26.33 -1.08 -20.60
N PRO A 83 -27.42 -1.52 -19.95
CA PRO A 83 -28.24 -0.66 -19.11
C PRO A 83 -27.41 0.09 -18.07
N THR A 84 -27.81 1.29 -17.69
CA THR A 84 -27.07 2.20 -16.80
C THR A 84 -26.55 1.51 -15.53
N LEU A 85 -27.35 0.63 -14.92
CA LEU A 85 -26.93 -0.15 -13.74
C LEU A 85 -25.74 -1.06 -14.01
N LEU A 86 -25.76 -1.82 -15.12
CA LEU A 86 -24.68 -2.72 -15.51
C LEU A 86 -23.45 -1.93 -15.99
N ALA A 87 -23.66 -0.83 -16.72
CA ALA A 87 -22.59 0.07 -17.11
C ALA A 87 -21.84 0.65 -15.90
N ASN A 88 -22.57 1.06 -14.86
CA ASN A 88 -21.98 1.54 -13.60
C ASN A 88 -21.15 0.48 -12.86
N HIS A 89 -21.61 -0.77 -12.85
CA HIS A 89 -20.86 -1.89 -12.27
C HIS A 89 -19.62 -2.23 -13.11
N LEU A 90 -19.70 -2.16 -14.44
CA LEU A 90 -18.56 -2.33 -15.35
C LEU A 90 -17.51 -1.25 -15.13
N ILE A 91 -17.92 0.03 -15.07
CA ILE A 91 -17.02 1.15 -14.78
C ILE A 91 -16.28 0.92 -13.46
N THR A 92 -17.02 0.57 -12.40
CA THR A 92 -16.44 0.32 -11.07
C THR A 92 -15.47 -0.86 -11.07
N MET A 93 -15.83 -1.95 -11.76
CA MET A 93 -14.96 -3.13 -11.91
C MET A 93 -13.67 -2.78 -12.65
N TYR A 94 -13.76 -2.10 -13.80
CA TYR A 94 -12.58 -1.71 -14.57
C TYR A 94 -11.64 -0.78 -13.80
N PHE A 95 -12.17 0.22 -13.10
CA PHE A 95 -11.35 1.06 -12.20
C PHE A 95 -10.70 0.25 -11.08
N SER A 96 -11.42 -0.71 -10.48
CA SER A 96 -10.87 -1.58 -9.42
C SER A 96 -9.72 -2.46 -9.91
N CYS A 97 -9.75 -2.84 -11.19
CA CYS A 97 -8.70 -3.58 -11.88
C CYS A 97 -7.61 -2.67 -12.48
N GLY A 98 -7.71 -1.35 -12.35
CA GLY A 98 -6.71 -0.39 -12.87
C GLY A 98 -6.90 0.03 -14.34
N ASP A 99 -7.87 -0.52 -15.06
CA ASP A 99 -8.10 -0.21 -16.49
C ASP A 99 -9.11 0.94 -16.66
N PHE A 100 -8.63 2.16 -16.48
CA PHE A 100 -9.45 3.35 -16.66
C PHE A 100 -9.84 3.59 -18.12
N VAL A 101 -9.12 3.01 -19.10
CA VAL A 101 -9.39 3.18 -20.54
C VAL A 101 -10.68 2.48 -20.89
N GLN A 102 -10.83 1.22 -20.48
CA GLN A 102 -12.07 0.48 -20.69
C GLN A 102 -13.23 1.07 -19.89
N ALA A 103 -13.00 1.53 -18.66
CA ALA A 103 -14.01 2.27 -17.91
C ALA A 103 -14.51 3.50 -18.69
N ARG A 104 -13.59 4.25 -19.32
CA ARG A 104 -13.92 5.41 -20.14
C ARG A 104 -14.70 5.03 -21.40
N GLN A 105 -14.30 3.96 -22.08
CA GLN A 105 -15.03 3.45 -23.26
C GLN A 105 -16.46 3.03 -22.93
N VAL A 106 -16.68 2.41 -21.76
CA VAL A 106 -18.03 2.08 -21.28
C VAL A 106 -18.83 3.36 -21.06
N PHE A 107 -18.25 4.34 -20.36
CA PHE A 107 -18.91 5.62 -20.09
C PHE A 107 -19.29 6.41 -21.34
N ASP A 108 -18.39 6.48 -22.32
CA ASP A 108 -18.61 7.25 -23.55
C ASP A 108 -19.70 6.59 -24.42
N LYS A 109 -19.90 5.27 -24.33
CA LYS A 109 -20.95 4.51 -25.04
C LYS A 109 -22.32 4.49 -24.36
N MET A 110 -22.46 5.10 -23.18
CA MET A 110 -23.76 5.20 -22.50
C MET A 110 -24.62 6.28 -23.14
N ASP A 111 -25.87 5.95 -23.43
CA ASP A 111 -26.88 6.88 -23.96
C ASP A 111 -27.35 7.82 -22.84
N ASP A 112 -27.75 7.26 -21.69
CA ASP A 112 -28.19 8.03 -20.53
C ASP A 112 -27.17 7.96 -19.37
N ARG A 113 -26.62 9.13 -19.02
CA ARG A 113 -25.64 9.29 -17.94
C ARG A 113 -26.26 10.08 -16.79
N ASN A 114 -26.57 9.39 -15.70
CA ASN A 114 -27.04 10.05 -14.48
C ASN A 114 -25.86 10.51 -13.60
N LEU A 115 -26.15 11.32 -12.57
CA LEU A 115 -25.14 11.86 -11.65
C LEU A 115 -24.28 10.76 -11.00
N PHE A 116 -24.87 9.61 -10.70
CA PHE A 116 -24.16 8.46 -10.15
C PHE A 116 -23.10 7.90 -11.12
N THR A 117 -23.39 7.83 -12.42
CA THR A 117 -22.42 7.43 -13.45
C THR A 117 -21.23 8.39 -13.49
N TRP A 118 -21.48 9.70 -13.44
CA TRP A 118 -20.42 10.71 -13.36
C TRP A 118 -19.59 10.59 -12.08
N ASN A 119 -20.24 10.41 -10.92
CA ASN A 119 -19.57 10.22 -9.64
C ASN A 119 -18.69 8.94 -9.60
N ASN A 120 -19.13 7.84 -10.22
CA ASN A 120 -18.31 6.62 -10.33
C ASN A 120 -17.04 6.84 -11.16
N MET A 121 -17.15 7.52 -12.30
CA MET A 121 -15.98 7.89 -13.12
C MET A 121 -15.03 8.79 -12.34
N LEU A 122 -15.58 9.80 -11.67
CA LEU A 122 -14.80 10.75 -10.88
C LEU A 122 -14.05 10.07 -9.73
N SER A 123 -14.75 9.27 -8.94
CA SER A 123 -14.18 8.50 -7.83
C SER A 123 -13.14 7.49 -8.33
N GLY A 124 -13.38 6.86 -9.48
CA GLY A 124 -12.44 5.96 -10.14
C GLY A 124 -11.10 6.64 -10.47
N TYR A 125 -11.16 7.79 -11.16
CA TYR A 125 -9.94 8.57 -11.46
C TYR A 125 -9.21 9.03 -10.20
N ALA A 126 -9.96 9.51 -9.18
CA ALA A 126 -9.39 9.94 -7.91
C ALA A 126 -8.68 8.79 -7.18
N LYS A 127 -9.30 7.61 -7.12
CA LYS A 127 -8.72 6.40 -6.51
C LYS A 127 -7.44 5.96 -7.20
N LEU A 128 -7.37 6.03 -8.52
CA LEU A 128 -6.14 5.74 -9.29
C LEU A 128 -5.07 6.86 -9.21
N GLY A 129 -5.37 7.98 -8.53
CA GLY A 129 -4.44 9.10 -8.38
C GLY A 129 -4.33 9.99 -9.62
N MET A 130 -5.21 9.82 -10.61
CA MET A 130 -5.22 10.58 -11.86
C MET A 130 -5.88 11.97 -11.67
N MET A 131 -5.39 12.76 -10.72
CA MET A 131 -6.08 13.97 -10.25
C MET A 131 -6.25 15.06 -11.32
N LYS A 132 -5.34 15.15 -12.31
CA LYS A 132 -5.50 16.06 -13.45
C LYS A 132 -6.75 15.70 -14.27
N ARG A 133 -6.94 14.41 -14.57
CA ARG A 133 -8.12 13.91 -15.30
C ARG A 133 -9.38 13.99 -14.46
N ALA A 134 -9.32 13.64 -13.18
CA ALA A 134 -10.44 13.78 -12.25
C ALA A 134 -10.94 15.23 -12.20
N ARG A 135 -10.02 16.21 -12.10
CA ARG A 135 -10.36 17.64 -12.09
C ARG A 135 -10.98 18.11 -13.40
N SER A 136 -10.41 17.75 -14.55
CA SER A 136 -11.00 18.07 -15.86
C SER A 136 -12.42 17.48 -15.99
N PHE A 137 -12.58 16.23 -15.57
CA PHE A 137 -13.86 15.54 -15.61
C PHE A 137 -14.90 16.15 -14.68
N PHE A 138 -14.49 16.53 -13.46
CA PHE A 138 -15.31 17.24 -12.49
C PHE A 138 -15.92 18.52 -13.08
N TYR A 139 -15.10 19.36 -13.74
CA TYR A 139 -15.62 20.60 -14.33
C TYR A 139 -16.62 20.36 -15.46
N ARG A 140 -16.49 19.26 -16.21
CA ARG A 140 -17.42 18.85 -17.26
C ARG A 140 -18.74 18.26 -16.75
N MET A 141 -18.86 17.95 -15.46
CA MET A 141 -20.10 17.40 -14.90
C MET A 141 -21.25 18.43 -15.00
N PRO A 142 -22.42 18.07 -15.57
CA PRO A 142 -23.56 18.98 -15.70
C PRO A 142 -24.08 19.47 -14.33
N HIS A 143 -24.28 18.53 -13.41
CA HIS A 143 -24.64 18.79 -12.02
C HIS A 143 -23.61 18.16 -11.09
N LYS A 144 -23.41 18.75 -9.91
CA LYS A 144 -22.43 18.32 -8.91
C LYS A 144 -23.12 18.29 -7.56
N ASP A 145 -23.09 17.15 -6.89
CA ASP A 145 -23.58 16.99 -5.53
C ASP A 145 -22.42 16.95 -4.54
N TYR A 146 -22.74 16.84 -3.24
CA TYR A 146 -21.74 16.66 -2.21
C TYR A 146 -20.85 15.42 -2.46
N VAL A 147 -21.34 14.37 -3.13
CA VAL A 147 -20.52 13.19 -3.49
C VAL A 147 -19.44 13.55 -4.51
N SER A 148 -19.76 14.37 -5.52
CA SER A 148 -18.78 14.88 -6.49
C SER A 148 -17.66 15.66 -5.79
N TRP A 149 -18.04 16.58 -4.89
CA TRP A 149 -17.09 17.39 -4.13
C TRP A 149 -16.24 16.54 -3.17
N ASN A 150 -16.87 15.65 -2.40
CA ASN A 150 -16.19 14.74 -1.49
C ASN A 150 -15.18 13.86 -2.23
N SER A 151 -15.50 13.39 -3.45
CA SER A 151 -14.58 12.60 -4.27
C SER A 151 -13.31 13.38 -4.64
N MET A 152 -13.44 14.68 -4.95
CA MET A 152 -12.29 15.54 -5.24
C MET A 152 -11.45 15.85 -4.00
N VAL A 153 -12.09 16.21 -2.89
CA VAL A 153 -11.39 16.51 -1.62
C VAL A 153 -10.64 15.27 -1.13
N SER A 154 -11.31 14.10 -1.10
CA SER A 154 -10.69 12.83 -0.70
C SER A 154 -9.56 12.41 -1.63
N GLY A 155 -9.74 12.61 -2.94
CA GLY A 155 -8.73 12.29 -3.95
C GLY A 155 -7.43 13.09 -3.75
N TYR A 156 -7.53 14.39 -3.47
CA TYR A 156 -6.37 15.22 -3.18
C TYR A 156 -5.74 14.90 -1.82
N ALA A 157 -6.56 14.72 -0.78
CA ALA A 157 -6.10 14.42 0.58
C ALA A 157 -5.29 13.11 0.63
N ASN A 158 -5.79 12.04 0.01
CA ASN A 158 -5.12 10.73 0.00
C ASN A 158 -3.81 10.72 -0.81
N ARG A 159 -3.57 11.74 -1.64
CA ARG A 159 -2.34 11.88 -2.45
C ARG A 159 -1.37 12.91 -1.89
N GLY A 160 -1.61 13.40 -0.67
CA GLY A 160 -0.75 14.39 -0.01
C GLY A 160 -0.84 15.80 -0.57
N ARG A 161 -1.78 16.07 -1.49
CA ARG A 161 -1.99 17.41 -2.09
C ARG A 161 -2.96 18.22 -1.23
N PHE A 162 -2.55 18.52 0.00
CA PHE A 162 -3.40 19.08 1.04
C PHE A 162 -3.97 20.47 0.69
N ASP A 163 -3.17 21.35 0.07
CA ASP A 163 -3.64 22.69 -0.32
C ASP A 163 -4.81 22.65 -1.30
N GLU A 164 -4.74 21.75 -2.28
CA GLU A 164 -5.81 21.59 -3.27
C GLU A 164 -7.04 20.94 -2.64
N ALA A 165 -6.85 20.00 -1.71
CA ALA A 165 -7.97 19.43 -0.95
C ALA A 165 -8.72 20.51 -0.17
N LEU A 166 -7.99 21.37 0.55
CA LEU A 166 -8.57 22.49 1.31
C LEU A 166 -9.17 23.56 0.40
N ARG A 167 -8.57 23.84 -0.76
CA ARG A 167 -9.14 24.77 -1.75
C ARG A 167 -10.48 24.26 -2.29
N PHE A 168 -10.57 22.98 -2.66
CA PHE A 168 -11.83 22.37 -3.09
C PHE A 168 -12.86 22.36 -1.97
N TYR A 169 -12.45 22.07 -0.73
CA TYR A 169 -13.35 22.10 0.42
C TYR A 169 -13.89 23.50 0.72
N ARG A 170 -13.05 24.54 0.70
CA ARG A 170 -13.48 25.94 0.84
C ARG A 170 -14.48 26.34 -0.24
N ARG A 171 -14.26 25.92 -1.49
CA ARG A 171 -15.21 26.16 -2.59
C ARG A 171 -16.52 25.41 -2.40
N PHE A 172 -16.46 24.14 -2.00
CA PHE A 172 -17.63 23.34 -1.68
C PHE A 172 -18.49 24.00 -0.59
N ARG A 173 -17.85 24.52 0.46
CA ARG A 173 -18.53 25.24 1.54
C ARG A 173 -19.27 26.50 1.07
N ARG A 174 -18.64 27.31 0.21
CA ARG A 174 -19.24 28.56 -0.30
C ARG A 174 -20.47 28.34 -1.17
N LEU A 175 -20.59 27.18 -1.80
CA LEU A 175 -21.68 26.88 -2.73
C LEU A 175 -22.91 26.26 -2.04
N ALA A 176 -22.87 26.04 -0.73
CA ALA A 176 -23.98 25.55 0.10
C ALA A 176 -24.75 24.35 -0.49
N VAL A 177 -24.05 23.44 -1.18
CA VAL A 177 -24.61 22.25 -1.87
C VAL A 177 -25.14 21.18 -0.88
N GLY A 178 -25.04 21.44 0.43
CA GLY A 178 -25.33 20.49 1.50
C GLY A 178 -24.09 19.68 1.92
N TYR A 179 -24.17 19.03 3.09
CA TYR A 179 -23.10 18.24 3.68
C TYR A 179 -23.60 16.86 4.08
N ASN A 180 -22.70 15.89 4.11
CA ASN A 180 -22.91 14.62 4.81
C ASN A 180 -21.71 14.31 5.72
N GLU A 181 -21.80 13.24 6.51
CA GLU A 181 -20.71 12.78 7.39
C GLU A 181 -19.35 12.65 6.67
N PHE A 182 -19.37 12.20 5.40
CA PHE A 182 -18.17 12.03 4.58
C PHE A 182 -17.54 13.35 4.12
N SER A 183 -18.30 14.44 4.10
CA SER A 183 -17.80 15.77 3.72
C SER A 183 -16.74 16.30 4.67
N PHE A 184 -16.83 15.94 5.95
CA PHE A 184 -15.88 16.37 6.97
C PHE A 184 -14.72 15.38 7.15
N ALA A 185 -14.98 14.07 6.98
CA ALA A 185 -13.99 13.00 7.15
C ALA A 185 -12.69 13.25 6.35
N SER A 186 -12.81 13.63 5.09
CA SER A 186 -11.63 13.82 4.23
C SER A 186 -10.78 15.03 4.60
N VAL A 187 -11.39 16.06 5.22
CA VAL A 187 -10.67 17.24 5.71
C VAL A 187 -10.06 16.96 7.08
N LEU A 188 -10.72 16.14 7.92
CA LEU A 188 -10.12 15.64 9.16
C LEU A 188 -8.84 14.85 8.86
N ILE A 189 -8.82 14.02 7.80
CA ILE A 189 -7.59 13.36 7.33
C ILE A 189 -6.49 14.38 7.01
N VAL A 190 -6.83 15.49 6.34
CA VAL A 190 -5.86 16.56 6.06
C VAL A 190 -5.33 17.16 7.36
N SER A 191 -6.21 17.49 8.31
CA SER A 191 -5.81 18.05 9.61
C SER A 191 -4.84 17.14 10.38
N VAL A 192 -5.11 15.84 10.39
CA VAL A 192 -4.25 14.83 11.02
C VAL A 192 -2.89 14.73 10.34
N LYS A 193 -2.87 14.76 8.99
CA LYS A 193 -1.63 14.64 8.23
C LYS A 193 -0.74 15.87 8.34
N LEU A 194 -1.34 17.07 8.43
CA LEU A 194 -0.62 18.32 8.66
C LEU A 194 -0.32 18.57 10.15
N LYS A 195 -0.91 17.78 11.07
CA LYS A 195 -0.91 18.01 12.51
C LYS A 195 -1.44 19.41 12.90
N GLU A 196 -2.36 19.95 12.11
CA GLU A 196 -2.99 21.24 12.35
C GLU A 196 -4.26 21.07 13.18
N PHE A 197 -4.13 21.15 14.50
CA PHE A 197 -5.29 21.01 15.40
C PHE A 197 -6.31 22.15 15.23
N GLU A 198 -5.89 23.35 14.79
CA GLU A 198 -6.80 24.46 14.52
C GLU A 198 -7.78 24.15 13.39
N LEU A 199 -7.30 23.48 12.34
CA LEU A 199 -8.16 23.00 11.27
C LEU A 199 -9.14 21.92 11.80
N CYS A 200 -8.67 21.01 12.65
CA CYS A 200 -9.52 20.03 13.32
C CYS A 200 -10.63 20.71 14.15
N ARG A 201 -10.27 21.75 14.92
CA ARG A 201 -11.21 22.55 15.72
C ARG A 201 -12.24 23.29 14.88
N GLN A 202 -11.81 23.90 13.77
CA GLN A 202 -12.73 24.53 12.82
C GLN A 202 -13.71 23.53 12.20
N ILE A 203 -13.26 22.31 11.88
CA ILE A 203 -14.13 21.26 11.34
C ILE A 203 -15.09 20.77 12.43
N HIS A 204 -14.61 20.56 13.66
CA HIS A 204 -15.47 20.19 14.79
C HIS A 204 -16.59 21.22 15.01
N GLY A 205 -16.25 22.52 15.02
CA GLY A 205 -17.25 23.58 15.11
C GLY A 205 -18.26 23.55 13.95
N GLN A 206 -17.81 23.26 12.73
CA GLN A 206 -18.72 23.10 11.58
C GLN A 206 -19.64 21.89 11.72
N VAL A 207 -19.13 20.76 12.19
CA VAL A 207 -19.93 19.55 12.44
C VAL A 207 -20.98 19.81 13.53
N SER A 208 -20.62 20.59 14.55
CA SER A 208 -21.54 21.05 15.60
C SER A 208 -22.65 21.94 15.03
N VAL A 209 -22.30 22.99 14.28
CA VAL A 209 -23.27 23.94 13.70
C VAL A 209 -24.22 23.28 12.69
N VAL A 210 -23.74 22.32 11.90
CA VAL A 210 -24.58 21.60 10.92
C VAL A 210 -25.45 20.52 11.60
N GLY A 211 -25.22 20.21 12.87
CA GLY A 211 -26.02 19.25 13.64
C GLY A 211 -25.60 17.78 13.47
N PHE A 212 -24.37 17.53 13.02
CA PHE A 212 -23.84 16.16 12.85
C PHE A 212 -23.12 15.62 14.09
N LEU A 213 -23.04 16.36 15.19
CA LEU A 213 -22.31 15.94 16.39
C LEU A 213 -22.92 14.70 17.09
N SER A 214 -24.23 14.48 16.93
CA SER A 214 -24.91 13.27 17.42
C SER A 214 -24.57 12.02 16.62
N ASN A 215 -23.99 12.17 15.43
CA ASN A 215 -23.57 11.05 14.61
C ASN A 215 -22.27 10.45 15.16
N VAL A 216 -22.40 9.27 15.75
CA VAL A 216 -21.29 8.50 16.35
C VAL A 216 -20.13 8.35 15.36
N VAL A 217 -20.41 8.19 14.06
CA VAL A 217 -19.38 7.95 13.06
C VAL A 217 -18.42 9.13 12.92
N ILE A 218 -18.94 10.34 12.78
CA ILE A 218 -18.12 11.55 12.64
C ILE A 218 -17.48 11.95 13.97
N SER A 219 -18.19 11.79 15.09
CA SER A 219 -17.65 12.09 16.42
C SER A 219 -16.44 11.21 16.75
N SER A 220 -16.46 9.91 16.42
CA SER A 220 -15.24 9.08 16.56
C SER A 220 -14.09 9.55 15.66
N LEU A 221 -14.37 10.07 14.47
CA LEU A 221 -13.34 10.58 13.55
C LEU A 221 -12.71 11.88 14.09
N ILE A 222 -13.50 12.73 14.74
CA ILE A 222 -13.00 13.95 15.38
C ILE A 222 -12.17 13.60 16.61
N ILE A 223 -12.59 12.61 17.43
CA ILE A 223 -11.78 12.09 18.55
C ILE A 223 -10.42 11.58 18.05
N ASP A 224 -10.42 10.73 17.01
CA ASP A 224 -9.18 10.24 16.37
C ASP A 224 -8.31 11.40 15.86
N ALA A 225 -8.93 12.43 15.30
CA ALA A 225 -8.23 13.59 14.76
C ALA A 225 -7.57 14.43 15.87
N TYR A 226 -8.30 14.75 16.94
CA TYR A 226 -7.74 15.46 18.10
C TYR A 226 -6.61 14.69 18.77
N ALA A 227 -6.81 13.38 18.99
CA ALA A 227 -5.79 12.50 19.56
C ALA A 227 -4.48 12.52 18.74
N LYS A 228 -4.57 12.41 17.41
CA LYS A 228 -3.40 12.44 16.51
C LYS A 228 -2.78 13.81 16.34
N CYS A 229 -3.54 14.88 16.58
CA CYS A 229 -3.05 16.26 16.57
C CYS A 229 -2.46 16.71 17.92
N GLY A 230 -2.36 15.83 18.92
CA GLY A 230 -1.76 16.19 20.20
C GLY A 230 -2.73 16.88 21.18
N LYS A 231 -4.05 16.76 20.99
CA LYS A 231 -5.08 17.37 21.86
C LYS A 231 -5.93 16.32 22.55
N MET A 232 -5.34 15.60 23.51
CA MET A 232 -6.02 14.49 24.18
C MET A 232 -7.18 14.93 25.08
N GLU A 233 -7.07 16.10 25.72
CA GLU A 233 -8.16 16.67 26.53
C GLU A 233 -9.41 16.94 25.70
N ASP A 234 -9.27 17.55 24.52
CA ASP A 234 -10.39 17.81 23.61
C ASP A 234 -11.01 16.51 23.07
N ALA A 235 -10.16 15.52 22.79
CA ALA A 235 -10.61 14.17 22.40
C ALA A 235 -11.41 13.51 23.52
N ARG A 236 -10.96 13.64 24.78
CA ARG A 236 -11.64 13.09 25.96
C ARG A 236 -12.96 13.79 26.24
N ARG A 237 -13.00 15.13 26.22
CA ARG A 237 -14.23 15.91 26.40
C ARG A 237 -15.30 15.52 25.38
N LEU A 238 -14.95 15.48 24.10
CA LEU A 238 -15.89 15.07 23.05
C LEU A 238 -16.39 13.64 23.27
N PHE A 239 -15.51 12.73 23.70
CA PHE A 239 -15.91 11.36 24.02
C PHE A 239 -16.89 11.29 25.19
N ASP A 240 -16.66 12.06 26.25
CA ASP A 240 -17.55 12.13 27.41
C ASP A 240 -18.91 12.76 27.06
N ASP A 241 -18.94 13.73 26.14
CA ASP A 241 -20.17 14.36 25.66
C ASP A 241 -21.02 13.46 24.74
N MET A 242 -20.48 12.35 24.23
CA MET A 242 -21.21 11.43 23.36
C MET A 242 -22.29 10.66 24.15
N PRO A 243 -23.59 10.79 23.80
CA PRO A 243 -24.66 10.09 24.51
C PRO A 243 -24.64 8.58 24.26
N VAL A 244 -24.23 8.17 23.05
CA VAL A 244 -24.05 6.77 22.65
C VAL A 244 -22.65 6.60 22.10
N ARG A 245 -21.92 5.65 22.67
CA ARG A 245 -20.53 5.35 22.31
C ARG A 245 -20.47 3.94 21.73
N ASP A 246 -20.12 3.83 20.45
CA ASP A 246 -19.88 2.53 19.84
C ASP A 246 -18.51 1.98 20.25
N VAL A 247 -18.29 0.69 20.03
CA VAL A 247 -17.01 0.02 20.35
C VAL A 247 -15.82 0.72 19.65
N ARG A 248 -16.06 1.35 18.50
CA ARG A 248 -15.04 2.08 17.73
C ARG A 248 -14.59 3.35 18.46
N ALA A 249 -15.51 4.17 18.96
CA ALA A 249 -15.17 5.37 19.74
C ALA A 249 -14.31 5.01 20.97
N TRP A 250 -14.72 3.97 21.72
CA TRP A 250 -13.95 3.45 22.85
C TRP A 250 -12.55 2.99 22.43
N THR A 251 -12.47 2.14 21.39
CA THR A 251 -11.20 1.60 20.89
C THR A 251 -10.26 2.70 20.40
N THR A 252 -10.79 3.72 19.72
CA THR A 252 -10.04 4.89 19.26
C THR A 252 -9.39 5.62 20.42
N LEU A 253 -10.14 5.89 21.49
CA LEU A 253 -9.62 6.62 22.64
C LEU A 253 -8.62 5.79 23.46
N VAL A 254 -8.90 4.50 23.68
CA VAL A 254 -7.95 3.54 24.31
C VAL A 254 -6.64 3.51 23.54
N SER A 255 -6.70 3.38 22.20
CA SER A 255 -5.51 3.37 21.33
C SER A 255 -4.75 4.69 21.35
N ALA A 256 -5.46 5.81 21.51
CA ALA A 256 -4.87 7.13 21.56
C ALA A 256 -4.09 7.37 22.85
N TYR A 257 -4.67 7.07 24.03
CA TYR A 257 -3.95 7.13 25.31
C TYR A 257 -2.73 6.21 25.31
N ALA A 258 -2.88 4.99 24.81
CA ALA A 258 -1.78 4.06 24.65
C ALA A 258 -0.66 4.59 23.74
N ALA A 259 -1.01 5.28 22.63
CA ALA A 259 -0.02 5.88 21.73
C ALA A 259 0.69 7.09 22.35
N TRP A 260 0.07 7.75 23.33
CA TRP A 260 0.66 8.84 24.11
C TRP A 260 1.53 8.35 25.27
N GLY A 261 1.50 7.05 25.59
CA GLY A 261 2.25 6.45 26.70
C GLY A 261 1.48 6.41 28.03
N ASP A 262 0.29 7.00 28.10
CA ASP A 262 -0.58 6.91 29.27
C ASP A 262 -1.37 5.58 29.25
N MET A 263 -0.70 4.54 29.72
CA MET A 263 -1.29 3.20 29.78
C MET A 263 -2.32 3.04 30.91
N GLU A 264 -2.29 3.92 31.92
CA GLU A 264 -3.25 3.90 33.03
C GLU A 264 -4.64 4.33 32.55
N SER A 265 -4.74 5.51 31.94
CA SER A 265 -6.00 5.99 31.34
C SER A 265 -6.49 5.07 30.22
N SER A 266 -5.57 4.48 29.45
CA SER A 266 -5.90 3.50 28.40
C SER A 266 -6.56 2.23 28.97
N ALA A 267 -5.99 1.66 30.04
CA ALA A 267 -6.51 0.47 30.69
C ALA A 267 -7.81 0.75 31.46
N GLU A 268 -7.90 1.91 32.13
CA GLU A 268 -9.12 2.35 32.80
C GLU A 268 -10.29 2.45 31.82
N LEU A 269 -10.10 3.17 30.70
CA LEU A 269 -11.12 3.27 29.65
C LEU A 269 -11.48 1.91 29.05
N PHE A 270 -10.50 1.03 28.87
CA PHE A 270 -10.77 -0.32 28.38
C PHE A 270 -11.65 -1.12 29.35
N SER A 271 -11.44 -0.98 30.66
CA SER A 271 -12.23 -1.66 31.69
C SER A 271 -13.68 -1.16 31.75
N GLN A 272 -13.91 0.11 31.40
CA GLN A 272 -15.26 0.71 31.35
C GLN A 272 -16.03 0.34 30.07
N MET A 273 -15.40 -0.30 29.09
CA MET A 273 -16.05 -0.66 27.83
C MET A 273 -17.19 -1.67 28.08
N PRO A 274 -18.45 -1.36 27.72
CA PRO A 274 -19.57 -2.29 27.92
C PRO A 274 -19.42 -3.60 27.14
N LYS A 275 -18.75 -3.53 25.99
CA LYS A 275 -18.47 -4.68 25.13
C LYS A 275 -17.10 -4.52 24.48
N SER A 276 -16.16 -5.35 24.90
CA SER A 276 -14.87 -5.48 24.22
C SER A 276 -14.97 -6.48 23.07
N ASN A 277 -14.26 -6.19 21.98
CA ASN A 277 -14.08 -7.07 20.84
C ASN A 277 -12.59 -7.34 20.59
N SER A 278 -12.27 -8.25 19.66
CA SER A 278 -10.89 -8.61 19.33
C SER A 278 -10.02 -7.37 19.01
N CYS A 279 -10.57 -6.37 18.31
CA CYS A 279 -9.84 -5.15 17.97
C CYS A 279 -9.47 -4.30 19.20
N SER A 280 -10.39 -4.14 20.16
CA SER A 280 -10.13 -3.40 21.40
C SER A 280 -9.06 -4.06 22.26
N TRP A 281 -9.10 -5.40 22.41
CA TRP A 281 -8.06 -6.17 23.12
C TRP A 281 -6.70 -6.03 22.43
N THR A 282 -6.65 -6.23 21.10
CA THR A 282 -5.42 -6.06 20.32
C THR A 282 -4.86 -4.64 20.43
N SER A 283 -5.71 -3.62 20.51
CA SER A 283 -5.28 -2.23 20.68
C SER A 283 -4.61 -1.99 22.02
N LEU A 284 -5.16 -2.55 23.10
CA LEU A 284 -4.55 -2.46 24.44
C LEU A 284 -3.23 -3.24 24.52
N ILE A 285 -3.18 -4.48 24.01
CA ILE A 285 -1.95 -5.29 23.93
C ILE A 285 -0.87 -4.54 23.14
N ARG A 286 -1.25 -3.93 22.02
CA ARG A 286 -0.33 -3.12 21.19
C ARG A 286 0.16 -1.88 21.92
N GLY A 287 -0.68 -1.26 22.73
CA GLY A 287 -0.32 -0.15 23.60
C GLY A 287 0.82 -0.53 24.54
N TYR A 288 0.59 -1.55 25.36
CA TYR A 288 1.61 -2.06 26.29
C TYR A 288 2.90 -2.47 25.56
N SER A 289 2.79 -3.22 24.46
CA SER A 289 3.97 -3.65 23.69
C SER A 289 4.80 -2.50 23.14
N ARG A 290 4.16 -1.41 22.67
CA ARG A 290 4.86 -0.24 22.12
C ARG A 290 5.55 0.60 23.18
N ASN A 291 5.00 0.64 24.39
CA ASN A 291 5.57 1.36 25.52
C ASN A 291 6.58 0.51 26.32
N GLY A 292 7.08 -0.58 25.74
CA GLY A 292 8.09 -1.44 26.38
C GLY A 292 7.57 -2.34 27.50
N MET A 293 6.26 -2.29 27.79
CA MET A 293 5.58 -3.05 28.84
C MET A 293 5.17 -4.44 28.32
N GLY A 294 6.17 -5.23 27.90
CA GLY A 294 5.92 -6.51 27.22
C GLY A 294 5.26 -7.57 28.11
N HIS A 295 5.52 -7.56 29.41
CA HIS A 295 4.90 -8.51 30.35
C HIS A 295 3.40 -8.24 30.53
N GLU A 296 3.03 -6.97 30.65
CA GLU A 296 1.66 -6.48 30.75
C GLU A 296 0.89 -6.78 29.47
N ALA A 297 1.52 -6.57 28.30
CA ALA A 297 0.93 -6.93 27.00
C ALA A 297 0.53 -8.42 26.95
N LEU A 298 1.41 -9.30 27.43
CA LEU A 298 1.15 -10.74 27.50
C LEU A 298 0.12 -11.11 28.58
N GLY A 299 0.07 -10.35 29.68
CA GLY A 299 -0.98 -10.43 30.69
C GLY A 299 -2.37 -10.14 30.11
N VAL A 300 -2.49 -9.05 29.35
CA VAL A 300 -3.73 -8.69 28.63
C VAL A 300 -4.10 -9.74 27.60
N PHE A 301 -3.12 -10.30 26.86
CA PHE A 301 -3.37 -11.42 25.95
C PHE A 301 -3.93 -12.64 26.69
N ARG A 302 -3.40 -12.98 27.87
CA ARG A 302 -3.92 -14.08 28.69
C ARG A 302 -5.37 -13.83 29.10
N GLU A 303 -5.71 -12.62 29.54
CA GLU A 303 -7.10 -12.26 29.87
C GLU A 303 -8.02 -12.32 28.64
N MET A 304 -7.56 -11.87 27.47
CA MET A 304 -8.31 -12.01 26.19
C MET A 304 -8.70 -13.48 25.92
N ILE A 305 -7.76 -14.41 26.11
CA ILE A 305 -8.01 -15.85 25.94
C ILE A 305 -8.98 -16.37 27.01
N LYS A 306 -8.84 -15.94 28.27
CA LYS A 306 -9.73 -16.31 29.37
C LYS A 306 -11.18 -15.86 29.12
N HIS A 307 -11.36 -14.67 28.54
CA HIS A 307 -12.65 -14.16 28.08
C HIS A 307 -13.17 -14.81 26.79
N ARG A 308 -12.48 -15.85 26.28
CA ARG A 308 -12.82 -16.59 25.05
C ARG A 308 -12.93 -15.69 23.81
N VAL A 309 -12.22 -14.55 23.82
CA VAL A 309 -12.16 -13.67 22.65
C VAL A 309 -11.10 -14.23 21.71
N ARG A 310 -11.51 -14.57 20.48
CA ARG A 310 -10.61 -15.16 19.49
C ARG A 310 -9.53 -14.14 19.06
N PRO A 311 -8.24 -14.45 19.24
CA PRO A 311 -7.16 -13.65 18.68
C PRO A 311 -7.19 -13.68 17.15
N ASP A 312 -6.85 -12.54 16.55
CA ASP A 312 -6.61 -12.43 15.12
C ASP A 312 -5.10 -12.44 14.80
N GLN A 313 -4.75 -12.39 13.52
CA GLN A 313 -3.35 -12.40 13.08
C GLN A 313 -2.56 -11.18 13.62
N PHE A 314 -3.22 -10.04 13.80
CA PHE A 314 -2.61 -8.84 14.39
C PHE A 314 -2.33 -9.00 15.88
N THR A 315 -3.20 -9.72 16.59
CA THR A 315 -3.01 -10.05 18.00
C THR A 315 -1.73 -10.86 18.18
N PHE A 316 -1.57 -11.93 17.39
CA PHE A 316 -0.41 -12.81 17.46
C PHE A 316 0.89 -12.09 17.11
N SER A 317 0.91 -11.30 16.02
CA SER A 317 2.11 -10.55 15.66
C SER A 317 2.50 -9.54 16.74
N THR A 318 1.54 -8.88 17.37
CA THR A 318 1.78 -7.93 18.46
C THR A 318 2.31 -8.63 19.71
N CYS A 319 1.76 -9.79 20.10
CA CYS A 319 2.25 -10.56 21.25
C CYS A 319 3.65 -11.13 21.00
N LEU A 320 3.94 -11.58 19.78
CA LEU A 320 5.28 -12.05 19.40
C LEU A 320 6.29 -10.91 19.42
N LEU A 321 5.91 -9.72 18.96
CA LEU A 321 6.74 -8.52 19.10
C LEU A 321 7.00 -8.19 20.57
N ALA A 322 5.98 -8.25 21.43
CA ALA A 322 6.14 -8.07 22.87
C ALA A 322 7.14 -9.08 23.47
N CYS A 323 7.01 -10.37 23.12
CA CYS A 323 7.98 -11.40 23.51
C CYS A 323 9.41 -11.08 23.03
N ALA A 324 9.53 -10.59 21.79
CA ALA A 324 10.81 -10.25 21.20
C ALA A 324 11.47 -9.04 21.90
N THR A 325 10.67 -8.04 22.32
CA THR A 325 11.17 -6.85 23.05
C THR A 325 11.69 -7.18 24.45
N ILE A 326 11.08 -8.14 25.15
CA ILE A 326 11.53 -8.59 26.47
C ILE A 326 12.45 -9.83 26.40
N ALA A 327 12.89 -10.21 25.19
CA ALA A 327 13.67 -11.41 24.90
C ALA A 327 13.14 -12.71 25.56
N SER A 328 11.80 -12.84 25.70
CA SER A 328 11.18 -13.97 26.39
C SER A 328 10.90 -15.14 25.45
N LEU A 329 11.89 -16.01 25.29
CA LEU A 329 11.78 -17.24 24.51
C LEU A 329 10.64 -18.16 25.00
N LYS A 330 10.37 -18.18 26.30
CA LYS A 330 9.33 -19.00 26.92
C LYS A 330 7.93 -18.62 26.38
N HIS A 331 7.56 -17.34 26.47
CA HIS A 331 6.27 -16.87 25.99
C HIS A 331 6.16 -16.95 24.47
N GLY A 332 7.23 -16.64 23.74
CA GLY A 332 7.28 -16.79 22.29
C GLY A 332 7.01 -18.22 21.82
N LYS A 333 7.63 -19.22 22.48
CA LYS A 333 7.35 -20.64 22.23
C LYS A 333 5.91 -21.02 22.55
N GLN A 334 5.33 -20.51 23.64
CA GLN A 334 3.93 -20.79 24.00
C GLN A 334 2.95 -20.26 22.95
N ILE A 335 3.15 -19.03 22.47
CA ILE A 335 2.29 -18.44 21.42
C ILE A 335 2.45 -19.20 20.10
N HIS A 336 3.69 -19.52 19.72
CA HIS A 336 3.93 -20.29 18.50
C HIS A 336 3.30 -21.71 18.60
N ALA A 337 3.45 -22.39 19.74
CA ALA A 337 2.79 -23.68 19.98
C ALA A 337 1.26 -23.56 19.97
N PHE A 338 0.71 -22.45 20.47
CA PHE A 338 -0.73 -22.18 20.41
C PHE A 338 -1.24 -22.11 18.96
N LEU A 339 -0.52 -21.43 18.07
CA LEU A 339 -0.85 -21.37 16.63
C LEU A 339 -0.87 -22.76 16.00
N VAL A 340 0.15 -23.57 16.29
CA VAL A 340 0.27 -24.95 15.77
C VAL A 340 -0.86 -25.83 16.32
N ARG A 341 -1.07 -25.84 17.64
CA ARG A 341 -2.07 -26.68 18.32
C ARG A 341 -3.50 -26.40 17.87
N ASN A 342 -3.81 -25.14 17.57
CA ASN A 342 -5.15 -24.73 17.12
C ASN A 342 -5.28 -24.72 15.59
N SER A 343 -4.29 -25.24 14.86
CA SER A 343 -4.26 -25.26 13.39
C SER A 343 -4.50 -23.89 12.75
N ILE A 344 -4.05 -22.82 13.42
CA ILE A 344 -4.17 -21.45 12.91
C ILE A 344 -3.01 -21.23 11.94
N LYS A 345 -3.31 -21.26 10.64
CA LYS A 345 -2.32 -20.98 9.60
C LYS A 345 -1.83 -19.53 9.72
N PRO A 346 -0.54 -19.29 10.02
CA PRO A 346 -0.01 -17.95 10.12
C PRO A 346 0.13 -17.33 8.73
N ASN A 347 -0.19 -16.04 8.59
CA ASN A 347 0.10 -15.27 7.39
C ASN A 347 1.56 -14.78 7.39
N THR A 348 1.98 -14.13 6.30
CA THR A 348 3.34 -13.56 6.15
C THR A 348 3.75 -12.67 7.33
N VAL A 349 2.82 -11.85 7.85
CA VAL A 349 3.05 -10.96 9.01
C VAL A 349 3.33 -11.75 10.29
N VAL A 350 2.56 -12.79 10.58
CA VAL A 350 2.77 -13.61 11.78
C VAL A 350 4.04 -14.45 11.66
N ILE A 351 4.32 -15.03 10.49
CA ILE A 351 5.56 -15.78 10.25
C ILE A 351 6.79 -14.89 10.51
N SER A 352 6.79 -13.67 9.95
CA SER A 352 7.84 -12.69 10.19
C SER A 352 8.01 -12.37 11.68
N ALA A 353 6.91 -12.18 12.42
CA ALA A 353 6.97 -11.93 13.85
C ALA A 353 7.51 -13.12 14.66
N ILE A 354 7.20 -14.36 14.26
CA ILE A 354 7.77 -15.57 14.89
C ILE A 354 9.28 -15.64 14.64
N VAL A 355 9.71 -15.39 13.40
CA VAL A 355 11.13 -15.36 13.01
C VAL A 355 11.88 -14.28 13.80
N ASP A 356 11.39 -13.03 13.81
CA ASP A 356 12.00 -11.92 14.58
C ASP A 356 12.13 -12.26 16.06
N MET A 357 11.08 -12.83 16.66
CA MET A 357 11.08 -13.24 18.06
C MET A 357 12.16 -14.29 18.35
N TYR A 358 12.29 -15.33 17.52
CA TYR A 358 13.33 -16.34 17.71
C TYR A 358 14.74 -15.78 17.49
N LEU A 359 14.94 -14.89 16.50
CA LEU A 359 16.22 -14.23 16.26
C LEU A 359 16.63 -13.37 17.45
N LYS A 360 15.75 -12.50 17.97
CA LYS A 360 16.01 -11.70 19.18
C LYS A 360 16.27 -12.54 20.43
N CYS A 361 15.71 -13.75 20.48
CA CYS A 361 15.99 -14.71 21.55
C CYS A 361 17.25 -15.58 21.30
N GLY A 362 18.05 -15.27 20.27
CA GLY A 362 19.29 -15.99 19.93
C GLY A 362 19.08 -17.40 19.37
N ARG A 363 17.92 -17.71 18.78
CA ARG A 363 17.54 -19.03 18.26
C ARG A 363 17.43 -19.06 16.73
N LEU A 364 18.53 -18.70 16.07
CA LEU A 364 18.67 -18.66 14.60
C LEU A 364 18.18 -19.94 13.91
N GLU A 365 18.62 -21.11 14.37
CA GLU A 365 18.21 -22.39 13.79
C GLU A 365 16.69 -22.65 13.88
N THR A 366 16.06 -22.19 14.96
CA THR A 366 14.60 -22.32 15.09
C THR A 366 13.89 -21.34 14.17
N ALA A 367 14.39 -20.11 14.04
CA ALA A 367 13.87 -19.13 13.11
C ALA A 367 13.94 -19.64 11.65
N ARG A 368 15.06 -20.26 11.27
CA ARG A 368 15.25 -20.90 9.95
C ARG A 368 14.27 -22.04 9.71
N ARG A 369 14.05 -22.90 10.72
CA ARG A 369 13.04 -23.98 10.63
C ARG A 369 11.64 -23.40 10.41
N VAL A 370 11.25 -22.39 11.19
CA VAL A 370 9.94 -21.72 11.03
C VAL A 370 9.76 -21.20 9.62
N PHE A 371 10.78 -20.54 9.06
CA PHE A 371 10.73 -20.10 7.67
C PHE A 371 10.63 -21.26 6.67
N ASN A 372 11.39 -22.33 6.87
CA ASN A 372 11.34 -23.50 5.98
C ASN A 372 9.97 -24.18 5.97
N PHE A 373 9.23 -24.12 7.08
CA PHE A 373 7.86 -24.62 7.21
C PHE A 373 6.79 -23.57 6.90
N ALA A 374 7.18 -22.32 6.67
CA ALA A 374 6.26 -21.26 6.27
C ALA A 374 5.60 -21.62 4.93
N GLY A 375 4.27 -21.49 4.88
CA GLY A 375 3.52 -21.71 3.65
C GLY A 375 3.72 -20.59 2.62
N ASN A 376 3.54 -20.93 1.34
CA ASN A 376 3.69 -20.04 0.18
C ASN A 376 5.10 -19.46 -0.04
N LYS A 377 6.08 -20.33 -0.30
CA LYS A 377 7.45 -19.93 -0.67
C LYS A 377 7.54 -19.16 -2.00
N GLN A 378 6.45 -18.97 -2.74
CA GLN A 378 6.38 -18.12 -3.94
C GLN A 378 6.18 -16.63 -3.60
N ASP A 379 5.90 -16.29 -2.32
CA ASP A 379 5.70 -14.92 -1.88
C ASP A 379 7.03 -14.17 -1.68
N VAL A 380 7.35 -13.27 -2.61
CA VAL A 380 8.55 -12.42 -2.56
C VAL A 380 8.56 -11.53 -1.31
N GLU A 381 7.40 -11.09 -0.80
CA GLU A 381 7.33 -10.24 0.39
C GLU A 381 7.80 -10.99 1.64
N LEU A 382 7.50 -12.28 1.74
CA LEU A 382 7.95 -13.14 2.84
C LEU A 382 9.48 -13.25 2.86
N TRP A 383 10.10 -13.51 1.70
CA TRP A 383 11.56 -13.56 1.57
C TRP A 383 12.21 -12.23 1.96
N ASN A 384 11.71 -11.11 1.41
CA ASN A 384 12.27 -9.78 1.69
C ASN A 384 12.17 -9.39 3.16
N THR A 385 11.04 -9.71 3.78
CA THR A 385 10.85 -9.43 5.21
C THR A 385 11.86 -10.22 6.05
N ILE A 386 12.09 -11.49 5.71
CA ILE A 386 13.01 -12.33 6.48
C ILE A 386 14.47 -11.94 6.25
N LEU A 387 14.84 -11.63 5.01
CA LEU A 387 16.15 -11.06 4.69
C LEU A 387 16.40 -9.78 5.48
N SER A 388 15.41 -8.89 5.55
CA SER A 388 15.51 -7.66 6.34
C SER A 388 15.64 -7.96 7.83
N THR A 389 14.86 -8.91 8.38
CA THR A 389 15.00 -9.28 9.80
C THR A 389 16.38 -9.86 10.12
N LEU A 390 16.94 -10.72 9.26
CA LEU A 390 18.28 -11.27 9.47
C LEU A 390 19.36 -10.18 9.41
N ALA A 391 19.27 -9.29 8.42
CA ALA A 391 20.16 -8.15 8.27
C ALA A 391 20.13 -7.21 9.49
N HIS A 392 18.94 -6.88 10.00
CA HIS A 392 18.80 -6.02 11.19
C HIS A 392 19.38 -6.64 12.47
N HIS A 393 19.45 -7.97 12.55
CA HIS A 393 20.02 -8.69 13.70
C HIS A 393 21.51 -9.05 13.52
N GLY A 394 22.15 -8.60 12.43
CA GLY A 394 23.56 -8.87 12.17
C GLY A 394 23.87 -10.26 11.61
N TYR A 395 22.85 -11.04 11.23
CA TYR A 395 23.00 -12.38 10.63
C TYR A 395 23.16 -12.27 9.10
N PHE A 396 24.23 -11.61 8.67
CA PHE A 396 24.44 -11.20 7.28
C PHE A 396 24.77 -12.36 6.34
N THR A 397 25.62 -13.28 6.78
CA THR A 397 25.97 -14.50 6.02
C THR A 397 24.75 -15.39 5.82
N GLU A 398 23.86 -15.46 6.83
CA GLU A 398 22.58 -16.15 6.72
C GLU A 398 21.61 -15.43 5.79
N ALA A 399 21.59 -14.08 5.79
CA ALA A 399 20.78 -13.31 4.86
C ALA A 399 21.19 -13.60 3.40
N ILE A 400 22.49 -13.61 3.09
CA ILE A 400 23.00 -13.98 1.77
C ILE A 400 22.67 -15.44 1.43
N THR A 401 22.84 -16.36 2.38
CA THR A 401 22.46 -17.77 2.19
C THR A 401 20.97 -17.91 1.87
N MET A 402 20.14 -17.09 2.50
CA MET A 402 18.69 -17.08 2.26
C MET A 402 18.33 -16.49 0.90
N LEU A 403 19.07 -15.49 0.40
CA LEU A 403 18.93 -14.98 -0.97
C LEU A 403 19.22 -16.09 -1.99
N TYR A 404 20.28 -16.87 -1.80
CA TYR A 404 20.55 -18.00 -2.70
C TYR A 404 19.48 -19.08 -2.63
N ASN A 405 18.87 -19.33 -1.46
CA ASN A 405 17.72 -20.24 -1.36
C ASN A 405 16.48 -19.70 -2.09
N MET A 406 16.25 -18.38 -2.06
CA MET A 406 15.20 -17.71 -2.83
C MET A 406 15.39 -17.97 -4.33
N LEU A 407 16.60 -17.74 -4.83
CA LEU A 407 16.98 -17.99 -6.24
C LEU A 407 16.80 -19.46 -6.63
N ARG A 408 17.29 -20.40 -5.81
CA ARG A 408 17.14 -21.85 -6.03
C ARG A 408 15.69 -22.30 -6.04
N SER A 409 14.81 -21.61 -5.31
CA SER A 409 13.37 -21.90 -5.30
C SER A 409 12.62 -21.33 -6.51
N GLY A 410 13.33 -20.70 -7.46
CA GLY A 410 12.75 -20.10 -8.67
C GLY A 410 12.06 -18.75 -8.43
N VAL A 411 12.19 -18.20 -7.22
CA VAL A 411 11.58 -16.92 -6.87
C VAL A 411 12.53 -15.80 -7.29
N LYS A 412 12.07 -14.92 -8.18
CA LYS A 412 12.88 -13.82 -8.68
C LYS A 412 12.99 -12.70 -7.62
N PRO A 413 14.22 -12.29 -7.25
CA PRO A 413 14.44 -11.09 -6.46
C PRO A 413 13.79 -9.87 -7.12
N ASN A 414 13.42 -8.89 -6.30
CA ASN A 414 12.92 -7.60 -6.77
C ASN A 414 13.82 -6.47 -6.26
N ARG A 415 13.48 -5.22 -6.61
CA ARG A 415 14.19 -4.02 -6.14
C ARG A 415 14.39 -4.02 -4.62
N THR A 416 13.34 -4.28 -3.84
CA THR A 416 13.46 -4.29 -2.38
C THR A 416 14.38 -5.40 -1.85
N THR A 417 14.49 -6.55 -2.53
CA THR A 417 15.42 -7.63 -2.14
C THR A 417 16.87 -7.15 -2.19
N PHE A 418 17.27 -6.51 -3.29
CA PHE A 418 18.64 -6.03 -3.47
C PHE A 418 18.97 -4.87 -2.55
N ALA A 419 18.05 -3.92 -2.36
CA ALA A 419 18.24 -2.83 -1.39
C ALA A 419 18.52 -3.34 0.03
N VAL A 420 17.79 -4.38 0.48
CA VAL A 420 17.99 -5.00 1.79
C VAL A 420 19.37 -5.64 1.90
N ILE A 421 19.77 -6.42 0.89
CA ILE A 421 21.06 -7.14 0.94
C ILE A 421 22.25 -6.19 0.82
N LEU A 422 22.20 -5.15 -0.02
CA LEU A 422 23.28 -4.18 -0.13
C LEU A 422 23.50 -3.42 1.18
N ASN A 423 22.41 -3.02 1.84
CA ASN A 423 22.50 -2.41 3.16
C ASN A 423 23.03 -3.39 4.22
N ALA A 424 22.64 -4.67 4.13
CA ALA A 424 23.16 -5.72 4.99
C ALA A 424 24.67 -5.94 4.80
N SER A 425 25.14 -5.98 3.55
CA SER A 425 26.54 -6.16 3.19
C SER A 425 27.42 -4.99 3.64
N SER A 426 26.87 -3.76 3.69
CA SER A 426 27.61 -2.59 4.19
C SER A 426 28.05 -2.80 5.63
N HIS A 427 27.09 -3.00 6.53
CA HIS A 427 27.29 -3.24 7.96
C HIS A 427 28.12 -4.47 8.33
N SER A 428 28.35 -5.38 7.38
CA SER A 428 29.08 -6.62 7.60
C SER A 428 30.48 -6.63 6.97
N GLY A 429 30.88 -5.57 6.26
CA GLY A 429 32.14 -5.50 5.53
C GLY A 429 32.27 -6.52 4.39
N LEU A 430 31.15 -7.09 3.90
CA LEU A 430 31.15 -8.07 2.79
C LEU A 430 31.12 -7.35 1.44
N VAL A 431 32.18 -6.60 1.16
CA VAL A 431 32.30 -5.69 0.00
C VAL A 431 32.21 -6.45 -1.31
N GLN A 432 32.91 -7.58 -1.41
CA GLN A 432 33.02 -8.34 -2.65
C GLN A 432 31.68 -8.97 -3.04
N GLU A 433 30.99 -9.58 -2.07
CA GLU A 433 29.68 -10.17 -2.27
C GLU A 433 28.63 -9.11 -2.58
N GLY A 434 28.64 -7.97 -1.86
CA GLY A 434 27.75 -6.84 -2.11
C GLY A 434 27.92 -6.27 -3.52
N LEU A 435 29.17 -6.11 -3.97
CA LEU A 435 29.49 -5.63 -5.32
C LEU A 435 29.06 -6.63 -6.40
N GLN A 436 29.30 -7.93 -6.19
CA GLN A 436 28.88 -8.98 -7.12
C GLN A 436 27.34 -9.00 -7.28
N LEU A 437 26.60 -8.87 -6.17
CA LEU A 437 25.15 -8.81 -6.18
C LEU A 437 24.61 -7.54 -6.84
N PHE A 438 25.27 -6.39 -6.64
CA PHE A 438 24.92 -5.16 -7.35
C PHE A 438 25.10 -5.31 -8.87
N LYS A 439 26.21 -5.93 -9.30
CA LYS A 439 26.51 -6.18 -10.72
C LYS A 439 25.52 -7.15 -11.36
N SER A 440 25.01 -8.14 -10.63
CA SER A 440 24.04 -9.09 -11.17
C SER A 440 22.64 -8.48 -11.36
N MET A 441 22.32 -7.34 -10.75
CA MET A 441 21.00 -6.72 -10.84
C MET A 441 20.55 -6.44 -12.28
N PRO A 442 21.35 -5.75 -13.14
CA PRO A 442 20.92 -5.44 -14.50
C PRO A 442 21.13 -6.64 -15.45
N SER A 443 22.23 -7.39 -15.28
CA SER A 443 22.66 -8.45 -16.19
C SER A 443 21.86 -9.75 -16.05
N GLU A 444 21.62 -10.20 -14.82
CA GLU A 444 20.98 -11.49 -14.53
C GLU A 444 19.50 -11.34 -14.14
N HIS A 445 19.15 -10.21 -13.51
CA HIS A 445 17.81 -10.02 -12.95
C HIS A 445 16.95 -8.98 -13.72
N GLY A 446 17.54 -8.24 -14.66
CA GLY A 446 16.83 -7.20 -15.43
C GLY A 446 16.28 -6.06 -14.56
N ILE A 447 16.88 -5.82 -13.40
CA ILE A 447 16.49 -4.79 -12.45
C ILE A 447 17.43 -3.60 -12.61
N VAL A 448 16.86 -2.47 -13.03
CA VAL A 448 17.58 -1.20 -13.07
C VAL A 448 17.80 -0.71 -11.63
N PRO A 449 19.05 -0.46 -11.21
CA PRO A 449 19.36 0.08 -9.89
C PRO A 449 18.72 1.47 -9.71
N ASP A 450 18.12 1.68 -8.53
CA ASP A 450 17.51 2.95 -8.15
C ASP A 450 18.28 3.61 -6.98
N GLN A 451 17.77 4.75 -6.50
CA GLN A 451 18.40 5.54 -5.44
C GLN A 451 18.76 4.73 -4.19
N GLN A 452 17.96 3.74 -3.79
CA GLN A 452 18.22 2.94 -2.58
C GLN A 452 19.40 1.99 -2.78
N HIS A 453 19.58 1.47 -3.99
CA HIS A 453 20.66 0.54 -4.31
C HIS A 453 22.01 1.27 -4.36
N TYR A 454 22.04 2.45 -4.98
CA TYR A 454 23.25 3.28 -4.99
C TYR A 454 23.63 3.74 -3.57
N ALA A 455 22.66 4.11 -2.74
CA ALA A 455 22.93 4.47 -1.34
C ALA A 455 23.49 3.29 -0.51
N GLY A 456 22.98 2.07 -0.73
CA GLY A 456 23.53 0.87 -0.10
C GLY A 456 24.97 0.57 -0.57
N LEU A 457 25.26 0.77 -1.86
CA LEU A 457 26.59 0.58 -2.43
C LEU A 457 27.60 1.62 -1.93
N THR A 458 27.19 2.88 -1.74
CA THR A 458 28.08 3.89 -1.15
C THR A 458 28.42 3.55 0.29
N ASN A 459 27.43 3.18 1.10
CA ASN A 459 27.67 2.77 2.49
C ASN A 459 28.63 1.56 2.58
N LEU A 460 28.52 0.62 1.63
CA LEU A 460 29.40 -0.54 1.53
C LEU A 460 30.88 -0.14 1.34
N PHE A 461 31.16 0.88 0.54
CA PHE A 461 32.51 1.38 0.32
C PHE A 461 33.01 2.26 1.46
N ASP A 462 32.12 3.06 2.05
CA ASP A 462 32.42 3.95 3.17
C ASP A 462 32.86 3.16 4.40
N GLU A 463 32.15 2.08 4.75
CA GLU A 463 32.48 1.25 5.93
C GLU A 463 33.71 0.36 5.72
N ALA A 464 34.10 0.10 4.47
CA ALA A 464 35.25 -0.74 4.14
C ALA A 464 36.58 0.01 3.97
N GLY A 465 36.56 1.35 3.83
CA GLY A 465 37.76 2.14 3.56
C GLY A 465 38.44 1.83 2.21
N CYS A 466 37.83 1.00 1.36
CA CYS A 466 38.40 0.46 0.12
C CYS A 466 37.96 1.23 -1.14
N LEU A 467 38.01 2.57 -1.11
CA LEU A 467 37.68 3.40 -2.28
C LEU A 467 38.72 3.34 -3.41
N ASN A 468 39.97 2.98 -3.08
CA ASN A 468 41.07 3.03 -4.04
C ASN A 468 41.17 1.77 -4.95
N GLU A 469 40.68 0.62 -4.50
CA GLU A 469 40.76 -0.65 -5.26
C GLU A 469 39.52 -0.90 -6.14
N SER A 470 38.38 -0.28 -5.83
CA SER A 470 37.09 -0.50 -6.51
C SER A 470 36.99 0.14 -7.90
N GLY A 471 37.94 1.00 -8.28
CA GLY A 471 37.94 1.67 -9.57
C GLY A 471 38.05 0.71 -10.77
N LYS A 472 38.80 -0.39 -10.65
CA LYS A 472 39.00 -1.31 -11.78
C LYS A 472 37.76 -2.13 -12.13
N ASP A 473 36.85 -2.30 -11.17
CA ASP A 473 35.73 -3.24 -11.24
C ASP A 473 34.40 -2.66 -11.74
N LEU A 474 34.32 -1.34 -11.93
CA LEU A 474 33.11 -0.59 -12.35
C LEU A 474 33.01 -0.40 -13.88
N GLN A 475 33.84 -1.07 -14.67
CA GLN A 475 33.98 -0.87 -16.13
C GLN A 475 32.78 -1.30 -17.00
N MET A 476 31.63 -1.74 -16.45
CA MET A 476 30.55 -2.35 -17.23
C MET A 476 29.14 -1.80 -16.91
N MET A 477 28.96 -0.49 -16.76
CA MET A 477 27.65 0.11 -16.46
C MET A 477 27.13 1.04 -17.56
N ASP A 478 26.24 0.56 -18.41
CA ASP A 478 25.36 1.37 -19.25
C ASP A 478 23.98 1.54 -18.58
N SER A 479 23.81 2.51 -17.66
CA SER A 479 22.48 3.07 -17.35
C SER A 479 22.57 4.41 -16.63
N LYS A 480 21.70 5.35 -17.03
CA LYS A 480 21.64 6.74 -16.53
C LYS A 480 21.11 6.79 -15.08
N PRO A 481 21.81 7.44 -14.13
CA PRO A 481 21.20 7.87 -12.87
C PRO A 481 20.37 9.16 -13.09
N ASP A 482 19.17 9.22 -12.50
CA ASP A 482 18.30 10.41 -12.54
C ASP A 482 18.86 11.58 -11.71
N ASP A 483 18.60 12.82 -12.14
CA ASP A 483 19.01 14.11 -11.56
C ASP A 483 18.70 14.27 -10.05
N HIS A 484 17.76 13.49 -9.52
CA HIS A 484 17.39 13.53 -8.11
C HIS A 484 18.33 12.73 -7.18
N VAL A 485 19.10 11.76 -7.69
CA VAL A 485 20.09 11.00 -6.92
C VAL A 485 21.24 11.90 -6.47
N VAL A 486 21.62 12.84 -7.35
CA VAL A 486 22.63 13.89 -7.13
C VAL A 486 22.29 14.80 -5.94
N CYS A 487 21.01 15.08 -5.69
CA CYS A 487 20.58 16.03 -4.66
C CYS A 487 20.68 15.52 -3.21
N ARG A 488 20.78 14.21 -2.95
CA ARG A 488 20.87 13.67 -1.58
C ARG A 488 22.31 13.47 -1.08
N MET A 489 23.31 13.54 -1.97
CA MET A 489 24.73 13.58 -1.62
C MET A 489 25.16 14.89 -0.92
N ARG A 490 24.22 15.83 -0.70
CA ARG A 490 24.42 17.13 -0.03
C ARG A 490 24.92 17.05 1.42
N GLY A 491 24.89 15.88 2.05
CA GLY A 491 25.36 15.71 3.44
C GLY A 491 26.88 15.63 3.58
N ASN A 492 27.62 15.30 2.52
CA ASN A 492 29.06 15.10 2.60
C ASN A 492 29.74 15.50 1.27
N ILE A 493 30.04 16.80 1.16
CA ILE A 493 30.43 17.47 -0.11
C ILE A 493 31.75 16.92 -0.69
N ASP A 494 32.70 16.52 0.16
CA ASP A 494 33.99 15.98 -0.27
C ASP A 494 33.86 14.56 -0.85
N HIS A 495 32.95 13.75 -0.31
CA HIS A 495 32.73 12.37 -0.75
C HIS A 495 31.98 12.30 -2.09
N GLY A 496 30.99 13.18 -2.29
CA GLY A 496 30.32 13.34 -3.59
C GLY A 496 31.30 13.73 -4.70
N ARG A 497 32.32 14.53 -4.37
CA ARG A 497 33.38 14.93 -5.31
C ARG A 497 34.26 13.75 -5.71
N GLU A 498 34.67 12.91 -4.76
CA GLU A 498 35.52 11.74 -5.03
C GLU A 498 34.80 10.69 -5.89
N VAL A 499 33.52 10.43 -5.62
CA VAL A 499 32.69 9.53 -6.44
C VAL A 499 32.51 10.09 -7.86
N ALA A 500 32.27 11.39 -8.01
CA ALA A 500 32.15 12.02 -9.31
C ALA A 500 33.47 11.99 -10.11
N VAL A 501 34.61 12.21 -9.45
CA VAL A 501 35.95 12.12 -10.06
C VAL A 501 36.30 10.67 -10.44
N LEU A 502 35.94 9.69 -9.62
CA LEU A 502 36.08 8.26 -9.94
C LEU A 502 35.20 7.88 -11.13
N LEU A 503 33.93 8.28 -11.15
CA LEU A 503 33.03 8.03 -12.29
C LEU A 503 33.54 8.66 -13.59
N ILE A 504 34.13 9.86 -13.54
CA ILE A 504 34.74 10.53 -14.70
C ILE A 504 36.00 9.80 -15.19
N LYS A 505 36.85 9.33 -14.28
CA LYS A 505 38.06 8.54 -14.63
C LYS A 505 37.71 7.19 -15.25
N LEU A 506 36.61 6.58 -14.81
CA LEU A 506 36.18 5.24 -15.22
C LEU A 506 35.29 5.24 -16.45
N GLN A 507 34.47 6.28 -16.62
CA GLN A 507 33.64 6.52 -17.80
C GLN A 507 33.82 7.95 -18.31
N PRO A 508 34.89 8.20 -19.10
CA PRO A 508 35.14 9.52 -19.66
C PRO A 508 34.01 10.03 -20.58
N GLN A 509 33.11 9.15 -21.00
CA GLN A 509 32.01 9.40 -21.94
C GLN A 509 30.66 9.74 -21.25
N SER A 510 30.59 9.64 -19.91
CA SER A 510 29.34 9.79 -19.14
C SER A 510 29.03 11.26 -18.83
N SER A 511 28.05 11.86 -19.51
CA SER A 511 27.65 13.26 -19.27
C SER A 511 27.16 13.49 -17.83
N ALA A 512 26.45 12.51 -17.26
CA ALA A 512 25.90 12.57 -15.91
C ALA A 512 26.98 12.71 -14.82
N ALA A 513 28.16 12.11 -15.03
CA ALA A 513 29.28 12.21 -14.09
C ALA A 513 29.92 13.62 -14.08
N TYR A 514 30.03 14.26 -15.25
CA TYR A 514 30.51 15.64 -15.37
C TYR A 514 29.49 16.66 -14.88
N GLU A 515 28.18 16.42 -15.11
CA GLU A 515 27.10 17.26 -14.57
C GLU A 515 27.03 17.19 -13.04
N LEU A 516 27.22 15.99 -12.47
CA LEU A 516 27.37 15.78 -11.02
C LEU A 516 28.57 16.55 -10.46
N LEU A 517 29.76 16.43 -11.09
CA LEU A 517 30.96 17.14 -10.64
C LEU A 517 30.82 18.67 -10.77
N SER A 518 30.20 19.14 -11.85
CA SER A 518 29.90 20.56 -12.10
C SER A 518 28.94 21.11 -11.04
N SER A 519 27.89 20.36 -10.69
CA SER A 519 26.95 20.72 -9.62
C SER A 519 27.62 20.80 -8.25
N ILE A 520 28.56 19.88 -7.96
CA ILE A 520 29.34 19.90 -6.72
C ILE A 520 30.28 21.11 -6.66
N TYR A 521 30.96 21.45 -7.75
CA TYR A 521 31.81 22.66 -7.80
C TYR A 521 31.01 23.96 -7.68
N ALA A 522 29.79 24.00 -8.22
CA ALA A 522 28.88 25.14 -8.05
C ALA A 522 28.43 25.29 -6.59
N ALA A 523 28.13 24.18 -5.90
CA ALA A 523 27.79 24.17 -4.48
C ALA A 523 28.96 24.58 -3.57
N LEU A 524 30.20 24.29 -4.00
CA LEU A 524 31.44 24.74 -3.33
C LEU A 524 31.86 26.18 -3.69
N GLY A 525 31.08 26.89 -4.51
CA GLY A 525 31.40 28.24 -4.97
C GLY A 525 32.60 28.34 -5.93
N LYS A 526 33.10 27.19 -6.44
CA LYS A 526 34.29 27.11 -7.31
C LYS A 526 33.89 27.21 -8.79
N TRP A 527 33.41 28.37 -9.20
CA TRP A 527 32.85 28.62 -10.54
C TRP A 527 33.84 28.40 -11.69
N GLU A 528 35.14 28.63 -11.49
CA GLU A 528 36.16 28.30 -12.50
C GLU A 528 36.23 26.80 -12.83
N LEU A 529 36.02 25.94 -11.82
CA LEU A 529 36.02 24.48 -12.01
C LEU A 529 34.69 23.99 -12.63
N VAL A 530 33.59 24.70 -12.37
CA VAL A 530 32.28 24.49 -13.04
C VAL A 530 32.40 24.75 -14.53
N GLU A 531 33.04 25.86 -14.89
CA GLU A 531 33.21 26.28 -16.28
C GLU A 531 34.16 25.33 -17.03
N LYS A 532 35.27 24.93 -16.40
CA LYS A 532 36.17 23.89 -16.94
C LYS A 532 35.47 22.54 -17.13
N THR A 533 34.63 22.11 -16.19
CA THR A 533 33.91 20.83 -16.31
C THR A 533 32.82 20.87 -17.39
N ARG A 534 32.15 22.01 -17.58
CA ARG A 534 31.17 22.20 -18.67
C ARG A 534 31.83 22.33 -20.04
N HIS A 535 32.95 23.05 -20.14
CA HIS A 535 33.71 23.14 -21.40
C HIS A 535 34.16 21.76 -21.90
N ILE A 536 34.66 20.90 -21.00
CA ILE A 536 35.04 19.51 -21.33
C ILE A 536 33.81 18.68 -21.76
N LEU A 537 32.63 18.96 -21.21
CA LEU A 537 31.38 18.30 -21.60
C LEU A 537 30.92 18.74 -23.00
N ASP A 538 30.96 20.05 -23.29
CA ASP A 538 30.51 20.65 -24.54
C ASP A 538 31.42 20.27 -25.74
N GLU A 539 32.75 20.31 -25.56
CA GLU A 539 33.70 19.84 -26.58
C GLU A 539 33.51 18.38 -26.97
N ARG A 540 32.97 17.56 -26.07
CA ARG A 540 32.75 16.12 -26.28
C ARG A 540 31.37 15.81 -26.86
N GLN A 541 30.33 16.58 -26.51
CA GLN A 541 29.02 16.46 -27.16
C GLN A 541 29.12 16.83 -28.66
N GLY A 542 29.91 17.86 -29.01
CA GLY A 542 30.17 18.23 -30.40
C GLY A 542 30.89 17.16 -31.24
N ARG A 543 31.79 16.36 -30.64
CA ARG A 543 32.47 15.24 -31.33
C ARG A 543 31.55 14.03 -31.60
N LYS A 544 30.48 13.84 -30.81
CA LYS A 544 29.50 12.77 -31.04
C LYS A 544 28.58 13.07 -32.23
N GLU A 545 28.22 14.34 -32.45
CA GLU A 545 27.40 14.75 -33.59
C GLU A 545 28.14 14.63 -34.93
N GLN A 546 29.47 14.82 -34.94
CA GLN A 546 30.31 14.63 -36.13
C GLN A 546 30.63 13.17 -36.48
N ALA A 547 30.47 12.22 -35.54
CA ALA A 547 30.73 10.79 -35.77
C ALA A 547 29.47 9.98 -36.15
N ILE A 548 28.29 10.61 -36.12
CA ILE A 548 26.99 10.01 -36.49
C ILE A 548 26.47 10.61 -37.83
N SER A 549 27.14 11.65 -38.35
CA SER A 549 27.04 12.11 -39.73
C SER A 549 28.05 11.39 -40.61
#